data_AF-A0A972B470-F1
#
_entry.id   AF-A0A972B470-F1
#
_cell.length_a   1.000
_cell.length_b   1.000
_cell.length_c   1.000
_cell.angle_alpha   90.00
_cell.angle_beta   90.00
_cell.angle_gamma   90.00
#
_symmetry.space_group_name_H-M   'P 1'
#
loop_
_entity.id
_entity.type
_entity.pdbx_description
1 polymer ?
#
loop_
_entity_poly.entity_id
_entity_poly.type
_entity_poly.pdbx_seq_one_letter_code
_entity_poly.pdbx_strand_id
1 'polypeptide(L)'
;MWYYDKKLEYPVNIKKCDPRMAKYIITQYGGPDGELAASLRYLSQRFHMPTKETQAILNDIGISFSKLLTIKPIYFNFVIKFTCCIIPNFYRIKKAIQIHF
;
A
#
# COMPACT_ATOMS: atom_id res chain seq x y z
N MET A 1 10.39 -4.14 -17.47
CA MET A 1 9.59 -5.23 -16.87
C MET A 1 9.50 -4.98 -15.38
N TRP A 2 8.33 -5.15 -14.77
CA TRP A 2 8.15 -5.00 -13.32
C TRP A 2 8.46 -6.31 -12.61
N TYR A 3 9.13 -6.25 -11.45
CA TYR A 3 9.33 -7.41 -10.57
C TYR A 3 8.71 -7.12 -9.21
N TYR A 4 7.93 -8.08 -8.71
CA TYR A 4 7.29 -7.99 -7.41
C TYR A 4 8.03 -8.89 -6.41
N ASP A 5 8.59 -8.29 -5.38
CA ASP A 5 9.06 -9.00 -4.19
C ASP A 5 8.02 -8.82 -3.07
N LYS A 6 7.68 -9.91 -2.38
CA LYS A 6 6.69 -9.92 -1.29
C LYS A 6 7.25 -9.36 0.02
N LYS A 7 8.50 -8.90 0.02
CA LYS A 7 9.13 -8.25 1.17
C LYS A 7 8.72 -6.78 1.26
N LEU A 8 8.57 -6.32 2.50
CA LEU A 8 8.38 -4.92 2.80
C LEU A 8 9.72 -4.19 2.73
N GLU A 9 9.70 -2.94 2.26
CA GLU A 9 10.88 -2.08 2.26
C GLU A 9 11.31 -1.73 3.70
N TYR A 10 10.34 -1.52 4.59
CA TYR A 10 10.56 -1.25 6.01
C TYR A 10 9.68 -2.14 6.89
N PRO A 11 10.21 -2.69 8.00
CA PRO A 11 9.42 -3.48 8.94
C PRO A 11 8.44 -2.57 9.69
N VAL A 12 7.15 -2.89 9.58
CA VAL A 12 6.07 -2.16 10.27
C VAL A 12 5.61 -2.94 11.50
N ASN A 13 5.65 -2.32 12.68
CA ASN A 13 5.17 -2.92 13.92
C ASN A 13 4.09 -2.06 14.61
N ILE A 14 2.86 -2.57 14.67
CA ILE A 14 1.71 -1.85 15.24
C ILE A 14 1.35 -2.44 16.61
N LYS A 15 1.70 -1.69 17.67
CA LYS A 15 1.50 -2.13 19.06
C LYS A 15 0.05 -2.01 19.53
N LYS A 16 -0.67 -0.94 19.12
CA LYS A 16 -2.03 -0.62 19.61
C LYS A 16 -2.98 -0.33 18.44
N CYS A 17 -4.24 -0.72 18.59
CA CYS A 17 -5.33 -0.41 17.65
C CYS A 17 -5.87 1.00 17.91
N ASP A 18 -5.89 1.86 16.90
CA ASP A 18 -6.43 3.23 16.96
C ASP A 18 -7.25 3.59 15.69
N PRO A 19 -8.59 3.58 15.74
CA PRO A 19 -9.45 3.88 14.59
C PRO A 19 -9.18 5.23 13.93
N ARG A 20 -8.78 6.25 14.71
CA ARG A 20 -8.62 7.61 14.19
C ARG A 20 -7.40 7.67 13.28
N MET A 21 -6.30 7.06 13.72
CA MET A 21 -5.09 6.94 12.92
C MET A 21 -5.35 6.11 11.67
N ALA A 22 -6.15 5.04 11.77
CA ALA A 22 -6.54 4.23 10.61
C ALA A 22 -7.20 5.06 9.50
N LYS A 23 -8.09 5.99 9.87
CA LYS A 23 -8.79 6.85 8.91
C LYS A 23 -7.82 7.73 8.13
N TYR A 24 -6.86 8.36 8.81
CA TYR A 24 -5.84 9.20 8.16
C TYR A 24 -4.90 8.40 7.28
N ILE A 25 -4.53 7.21 7.75
CA ILE A 25 -3.77 6.24 6.97
C ILE A 25 -4.57 5.99 5.68
N ILE A 26 -5.83 5.53 5.74
CA ILE A 26 -6.72 5.21 4.57
C ILE A 26 -6.69 6.30 3.51
N THR A 27 -6.81 7.56 3.94
CA THR A 27 -6.79 8.69 3.02
C THR A 27 -5.45 8.87 2.30
N GLN A 28 -4.32 8.52 2.91
CA GLN A 28 -3.00 8.60 2.27
C GLN A 28 -2.74 7.48 1.26
N TYR A 29 -3.49 6.37 1.27
CA TYR A 29 -3.36 5.33 0.25
C TYR A 29 -4.36 5.47 -0.89
N GLY A 30 -5.63 5.69 -0.55
CA GLY A 30 -6.73 5.70 -1.51
C GLY A 30 -7.33 7.08 -1.78
N GLY A 31 -6.83 8.12 -1.12
CA GLY A 31 -7.31 9.48 -1.34
C GLY A 31 -6.81 10.07 -2.66
N PRO A 32 -7.40 11.20 -3.10
CA PRO A 32 -7.02 11.88 -4.33
C PRO A 32 -5.56 12.35 -4.35
N ASP A 33 -5.00 12.65 -3.17
CA ASP A 33 -3.59 13.01 -2.97
C ASP A 33 -2.79 11.89 -2.30
N GLY A 34 -3.32 10.66 -2.35
CA GLY A 34 -2.66 9.49 -1.80
C GLY A 34 -1.50 8.98 -2.66
N GLU A 35 -0.62 8.18 -2.06
CA GLU A 35 0.57 7.61 -2.70
C GLU A 35 0.23 6.80 -3.95
N LEU A 36 -0.89 6.07 -3.94
CA LEU A 36 -1.36 5.32 -5.11
C LEU A 36 -1.72 6.25 -6.26
N ALA A 37 -2.48 7.32 -6.00
CA ALA A 37 -2.87 8.29 -7.01
C ALA A 37 -1.64 9.01 -7.58
N ALA A 38 -0.68 9.40 -6.74
CA ALA A 38 0.58 9.97 -7.17
C ALA A 38 1.38 9.02 -8.08
N SER A 39 1.53 7.74 -7.68
CA SER A 39 2.24 6.74 -8.49
C SER A 39 1.63 6.57 -9.89
N LEU A 40 0.30 6.50 -9.97
CA LEU A 40 -0.44 6.37 -11.23
C LEU A 40 -0.31 7.62 -12.10
N ARG A 41 -0.29 8.82 -11.51
CA ARG A 41 -0.06 10.07 -12.24
C ARG A 41 1.32 10.06 -12.89
N TYR A 42 2.39 9.76 -12.16
CA TYR A 42 3.74 9.73 -12.75
C TYR A 42 3.91 8.64 -13.80
N LEU A 43 3.33 7.45 -13.57
CA LEU A 43 3.36 6.35 -14.55
C LEU A 43 2.57 6.63 -15.83
N SER A 44 1.44 7.34 -15.74
CA SER A 44 0.66 7.73 -16.91
C SER A 44 1.32 8.86 -17.71
N GLN A 45 1.99 9.79 -17.03
CA GLN A 45 2.75 10.87 -17.66
C GLN A 45 3.92 10.35 -18.50
N ARG A 46 4.58 9.27 -18.06
CA ARG A 46 5.67 8.63 -18.81
C ARG A 46 5.33 8.33 -20.27
N PHE A 47 4.09 7.94 -20.59
CA PHE A 47 3.72 7.56 -21.96
C PHE A 47 3.72 8.74 -22.94
N HIS A 48 3.61 9.97 -22.43
CA HIS A 48 3.48 11.18 -23.24
C HIS A 48 4.78 12.02 -23.26
N MET A 49 5.82 11.61 -22.52
CA MET A 49 7.06 12.38 -22.45
C MET A 49 7.91 12.22 -23.73
N PRO A 50 8.45 13.30 -24.30
CA PRO A 50 9.24 13.26 -25.54
C PRO A 50 10.70 12.79 -25.33
N THR A 51 11.25 12.99 -24.13
CA THR A 51 12.65 12.69 -23.78
C THR A 51 12.79 11.38 -23.01
N LYS A 52 13.75 10.54 -23.38
CA LYS A 52 14.01 9.25 -22.72
C LYS A 52 14.45 9.41 -21.26
N GLU A 53 15.18 10.47 -20.95
CA GLU A 53 15.63 10.77 -19.57
C GLU A 53 14.45 11.08 -18.65
N THR A 54 13.52 11.91 -19.10
CA THR A 54 12.35 12.26 -18.28
C THR A 54 11.39 11.07 -18.13
N GLN A 55 11.30 10.20 -19.14
CA GLN A 55 10.59 8.93 -19.00
C GLN A 55 11.22 8.04 -17.92
N ALA A 56 12.55 7.97 -17.86
CA ALA A 56 13.27 7.19 -16.84
C ALA A 56 13.04 7.75 -15.43
N ILE A 57 13.14 9.07 -15.26
CA ILE A 57 12.91 9.74 -13.97
C ILE A 57 11.48 9.49 -13.47
N LEU A 58 10.47 9.67 -14.33
CA LEU A 58 9.07 9.41 -13.96
C LEU A 58 8.81 7.95 -13.62
N ASN A 59 9.50 7.04 -14.31
CA ASN A 59 9.44 5.63 -14.02
C ASN A 59 10.02 5.31 -12.63
N ASP A 60 11.18 5.89 -12.29
CA ASP A 60 11.83 5.71 -10.99
C ASP A 60 10.96 6.27 -9.84
N ILE A 61 10.35 7.44 -10.03
CA ILE A 61 9.42 8.03 -9.07
C ILE A 61 8.16 7.16 -8.93
N GLY A 62 7.54 6.73 -10.03
CA GLY A 62 6.35 5.87 -9.98
C GLY A 62 6.61 4.56 -9.22
N ILE A 63 7.79 3.97 -9.39
CA ILE A 63 8.22 2.77 -8.67
C ILE A 63 8.44 3.06 -7.20
N SER A 64 9.11 4.17 -6.86
CA SER A 64 9.41 4.49 -5.48
C SER A 64 8.12 4.65 -4.69
N PHE A 65 7.10 5.33 -5.22
CA PHE A 65 5.78 5.41 -4.57
C PHE A 65 5.06 4.05 -4.49
N SER A 66 5.24 3.17 -5.48
CA SER A 66 4.66 1.82 -5.45
C SER A 66 5.34 0.89 -4.45
N LYS A 67 6.66 0.99 -4.29
CA LYS A 67 7.44 0.27 -3.25
C LYS A 67 7.21 0.87 -1.86
N LEU A 68 7.12 2.20 -1.79
CA LEU A 68 6.73 2.99 -0.63
C LEU A 68 5.23 2.91 -0.33
N LEU A 69 4.51 1.91 -0.85
CA LEU A 69 3.30 1.38 -0.22
C LEU A 69 3.59 0.78 1.19
N THR A 70 4.42 1.46 1.98
CA THR A 70 4.57 1.43 3.44
C THR A 70 3.23 1.31 4.15
N ILE A 71 2.16 1.85 3.54
CA ILE A 71 0.83 1.83 4.08
C ILE A 71 0.10 0.50 3.84
N LYS A 72 0.41 -0.28 2.80
CA LYS A 72 -0.22 -1.58 2.51
C LYS A 72 -0.13 -2.60 3.65
N PRO A 73 1.03 -2.85 4.29
CA PRO A 73 1.10 -3.69 5.49
C PRO A 73 0.43 -3.03 6.70
N ILE A 74 0.44 -1.69 6.78
CA ILE A 74 -0.22 -0.95 7.86
C ILE A 74 -1.73 -1.19 7.78
N TYR A 75 -2.37 -1.06 6.60
CA TYR A 75 -3.78 -1.43 6.41
C TYR A 75 -4.06 -2.86 6.74
N PHE A 76 -3.25 -3.78 6.21
CA PHE A 76 -3.54 -5.19 6.40
C PHE A 76 -3.48 -5.52 7.89
N ASN A 77 -2.44 -5.09 8.60
CA ASN A 77 -2.32 -5.25 10.04
C ASN A 77 -3.42 -4.50 10.79
N PHE A 78 -3.82 -3.29 10.36
CA PHE A 78 -4.91 -2.54 11.00
C PHE A 78 -6.25 -3.24 10.84
N VAL A 79 -6.64 -3.63 9.62
CA VAL A 79 -7.90 -4.30 9.30
C VAL A 79 -8.00 -5.64 10.05
N ILE A 80 -6.91 -6.40 10.14
CA ILE A 80 -6.86 -7.65 10.91
C ILE A 80 -7.02 -7.39 12.41
N LYS A 81 -6.34 -6.38 12.96
CA LYS A 81 -6.44 -6.03 14.37
C LYS A 81 -7.82 -5.46 14.72
N PHE A 82 -8.41 -4.66 13.82
CA PHE A 82 -9.76 -4.11 13.95
C PHE A 82 -10.83 -5.21 13.92
N THR A 83 -10.72 -6.14 12.97
CA THR A 83 -11.63 -7.29 12.88
C THR A 83 -11.49 -8.23 14.08
N CYS A 84 -10.29 -8.42 14.65
CA CYS A 84 -10.13 -9.20 15.89
C CYS A 84 -10.70 -8.52 17.14
N CYS A 85 -10.75 -7.18 17.18
CA CYS A 85 -11.37 -6.44 18.29
C CYS A 85 -12.91 -6.48 18.25
N ILE A 86 -13.52 -6.56 17.06
CA ILE A 86 -14.98 -6.54 16.87
C ILE A 86 -15.55 -7.96 16.74
N ILE A 87 -14.81 -8.90 16.17
CA ILE A 87 -15.24 -10.28 15.91
C ILE A 87 -14.13 -11.24 16.39
N PRO A 88 -14.26 -11.86 17.58
CA PRO A 88 -13.20 -12.71 18.15
C PRO A 88 -12.91 -13.98 17.32
N ASN A 89 -13.72 -14.30 16.31
CA ASN A 89 -13.60 -15.51 15.47
C ASN A 89 -12.97 -15.28 14.07
N PHE A 90 -12.47 -14.07 13.76
CA PHE A 90 -11.98 -13.76 12.41
C PHE A 90 -10.74 -14.59 11.98
N TYR A 91 -9.93 -15.05 12.94
CA TYR A 91 -8.80 -15.96 12.68
C TYR A 91 -9.21 -17.28 12.01
N ARG A 92 -10.43 -17.78 12.30
CA ARG A 92 -10.94 -19.04 11.75
C ARG A 92 -11.35 -18.90 10.27
N ILE A 93 -11.86 -17.73 9.89
CA ILE A 93 -12.23 -17.38 8.51
C ILE A 93 -10.97 -17.21 7.65
N LYS A 94 -9.91 -16.58 8.17
CA LYS A 94 -8.62 -16.49 7.47
C LYS A 94 -8.01 -17.83 7.10
N LYS A 95 -8.11 -18.82 7.99
CA LYS A 95 -7.61 -20.18 7.74
C LYS A 95 -8.49 -20.93 6.73
N ALA A 96 -9.79 -20.61 6.68
CA ALA A 96 -10.75 -21.23 5.77
C ALA A 96 -10.66 -20.73 4.32
N ILE A 97 -10.25 -19.48 4.07
CA ILE A 97 -10.20 -18.92 2.70
C ILE A 97 -8.84 -19.20 2.01
N GLN A 98 -7.88 -19.88 2.67
CA GLN A 98 -6.60 -20.29 2.05
C GLN A 98 -5.85 -19.14 1.34
N ILE A 99 -6.03 -17.91 1.82
CA ILE A 99 -5.40 -16.74 1.23
C ILE A 99 -3.98 -16.63 1.79
N HIS A 100 -3.03 -17.24 1.09
CA HIS A 100 -1.60 -16.97 1.27
C HIS A 100 -1.24 -15.69 0.53
N PHE A 101 -1.50 -14.53 1.14
CA PHE A 101 -0.93 -13.26 0.68
C PHE A 101 0.43 -12.98 1.28
#